data_AF-A0A415S0C3-F1
#
_entry.id   AF-A0A415S0C3-F1
#
_cell.length_a   1.000
_cell.length_b   1.000
_cell.length_c   1.000
_cell.angle_alpha   90.00
_cell.angle_beta   90.00
_cell.angle_gamma   90.00
#
_symmetry.space_group_name_H-M   'P 1'
#
loop_
_entity.id
_entity.type
_entity.pdbx_description
1 polymer ?
#
loop_
_entity_poly.entity_id
_entity_poly.type
_entity_poly.pdbx_seq_one_letter_code
_entity_poly.pdbx_strand_id
1 'polypeptide(L)'
;MLNLVQTEFLKLRRKKMIWFMLLTAFIMPFFSFVYFNYLGADDIDPVVFYKLSAFGYTSFIILPFVLGVFCIVLMHDENRYDMLKQLWIVPVSKMGYFFSKFMVVLVYSIIFMLITAVASILFSVLPGFVAFEWQSV
;
A
#
# COMPACT_ATOMS: atom_id res chain seq x y z
N MET A 1 -9.72 -19.06 -13.97
CA MET A 1 -8.76 -18.03 -13.51
C MET A 1 -9.31 -17.23 -12.32
N LEU A 2 -10.53 -16.69 -12.41
CA LEU A 2 -11.16 -15.91 -11.32
C LEU A 2 -11.27 -16.64 -9.98
N ASN A 3 -11.60 -17.94 -9.98
CA ASN A 3 -11.67 -18.72 -8.74
C ASN A 3 -10.30 -18.83 -8.02
N LEU A 4 -9.19 -18.89 -8.78
CA LEU A 4 -7.83 -18.87 -8.22
C LEU A 4 -7.53 -17.52 -7.55
N VAL A 5 -7.88 -16.43 -8.23
CA VAL A 5 -7.73 -15.07 -7.69
C VAL A 5 -8.55 -14.92 -6.41
N GLN A 6 -9.80 -15.37 -6.40
CA GLN A 6 -10.66 -15.34 -5.23
C GLN A 6 -10.09 -16.16 -4.06
N THR A 7 -9.51 -17.34 -4.33
CA THR A 7 -8.87 -18.15 -3.29
C THR A 7 -7.64 -17.46 -2.69
N GLU A 8 -6.85 -16.75 -3.49
CA GLU A 8 -5.71 -15.97 -2.99
C GLU A 8 -6.20 -14.78 -2.12
N PHE A 9 -7.23 -14.05 -2.54
CA PHE A 9 -7.88 -13.01 -1.71
C PHE A 9 -8.41 -13.55 -0.37
N LEU A 10 -9.00 -14.75 -0.38
CA LEU A 10 -9.48 -15.41 0.84
C LEU A 10 -8.34 -15.84 1.78
N LYS A 11 -7.17 -16.21 1.25
CA LYS A 11 -5.97 -16.49 2.06
C LYS A 11 -5.42 -15.21 2.68
N LEU A 12 -5.33 -14.14 1.90
CA LEU A 12 -4.83 -12.84 2.35
C LEU A 12 -5.68 -12.26 3.48
N ARG A 13 -7.01 -12.33 3.38
CA ARG A 13 -7.92 -11.82 4.41
C ARG A 13 -7.65 -12.40 5.81
N ARG A 14 -7.12 -13.63 5.90
CA ARG A 14 -6.80 -14.29 7.18
C ARG A 14 -5.44 -13.89 7.76
N LYS A 15 -4.56 -13.26 6.98
CA LYS A 15 -3.21 -12.89 7.41
C LYS A 15 -3.22 -11.51 8.08
N LYS A 16 -3.28 -11.49 9.41
CA LYS A 16 -3.19 -10.24 10.22
C LYS A 16 -1.94 -9.41 9.91
N MET A 17 -0.84 -10.03 9.46
CA MET A 17 0.41 -9.35 9.08
C MET A 17 0.20 -8.31 7.96
N ILE A 18 -0.76 -8.54 7.06
CA ILE A 18 -1.07 -7.62 5.95
C ILE A 18 -1.65 -6.31 6.47
N TRP A 19 -2.49 -6.39 7.50
CA TRP A 19 -3.03 -5.21 8.16
C TRP A 19 -1.94 -4.37 8.82
N PHE A 20 -0.95 -5.02 9.45
CA PHE A 20 0.22 -4.31 10.00
C PHE A 20 1.09 -3.68 8.91
N MET A 21 1.24 -4.33 7.76
CA MET A 21 1.98 -3.75 6.63
C MET A 21 1.30 -2.49 6.08
N LEU A 22 -0.03 -2.41 6.10
CA LEU A 22 -0.76 -1.19 5.68
C LEU A 22 -0.55 -0.02 6.64
N LEU A 23 -0.29 -0.27 7.92
CA LEU A 23 0.00 0.81 8.87
C LEU A 23 1.28 1.58 8.51
N THR A 24 2.22 0.95 7.77
CA THR A 24 3.43 1.64 7.30
C THR A 24 3.13 2.79 6.35
N ALA A 25 1.95 2.80 5.70
CA ALA A 25 1.48 3.91 4.87
C ALA A 25 1.32 5.23 5.66
N PHE A 26 1.08 5.16 6.97
CA PHE A 26 0.89 6.34 7.82
C PHE A 26 2.21 6.98 8.27
N ILE A 27 3.33 6.27 8.15
CA ILE A 27 4.63 6.73 8.65
C ILE A 27 5.02 8.06 7.98
N MET A 28 4.99 8.13 6.65
CA MET A 28 5.43 9.32 5.94
C MET A 28 4.48 10.52 6.08
N PRO A 29 3.14 10.35 5.98
CA PRO A 29 2.20 11.42 6.29
C PRO A 29 2.39 12.00 7.71
N PHE A 30 2.67 11.13 8.69
CA PHE A 30 2.97 11.56 10.05
C PHE A 30 4.28 12.36 10.16
N PHE A 31 5.36 11.92 9.50
CA PHE A 31 6.62 12.67 9.47
C PHE A 31 6.48 14.02 8.77
N SER A 32 5.71 14.08 7.67
CA SER A 32 5.39 15.32 6.97
C SER A 32 4.67 16.29 7.90
N PHE A 33 3.66 15.81 8.64
CA PHE A 33 2.94 16.62 9.63
C PHE A 33 3.88 17.23 10.69
N VAL A 34 4.75 16.42 11.31
CA VAL A 34 5.69 16.91 12.34
C VAL A 34 6.69 17.91 11.76
N TYR A 35 7.22 17.64 10.56
CA TYR A 35 8.20 18.50 9.90
C TYR A 35 7.64 19.90 9.62
N PHE A 36 6.43 19.98 9.07
CA PHE A 36 5.79 21.27 8.78
C PHE A 36 5.27 21.98 10.03
N ASN A 37 4.81 21.23 11.05
CA ASN A 37 4.44 21.82 12.34
C ASN A 37 5.64 22.47 13.05
N TYR A 38 6.82 21.86 12.99
CA TYR A 38 8.04 22.41 13.58
C TYR A 38 8.59 23.63 12.81
N LEU A 39 8.33 23.72 11.50
CA LEU A 39 8.81 24.83 10.66
C LEU A 39 7.97 26.11 10.80
N GLY A 40 6.82 26.08 11.48
CA GLY A 40 6.06 27.29 11.83
C GLY A 40 5.64 28.14 10.63
N ALA A 41 5.44 27.54 9.46
CA ALA A 41 5.05 28.24 8.26
C ALA A 41 3.52 28.18 8.10
N ASP A 42 2.84 29.27 8.42
CA ASP A 42 1.36 29.39 8.33
C ASP A 42 0.84 29.46 6.89
N ASP A 43 1.72 29.42 5.87
CA ASP A 43 1.36 29.64 4.47
C ASP A 43 2.24 28.77 3.52
N ILE A 44 2.20 27.45 3.73
CA ILE A 44 2.94 26.51 2.88
C ILE A 44 2.04 26.09 1.74
N ASP A 45 2.53 26.22 0.50
CA ASP A 45 1.85 25.70 -0.68
C ASP A 45 1.44 24.23 -0.49
N PRO A 46 0.13 23.90 -0.51
CA PRO A 46 -0.36 22.54 -0.27
C PRO A 46 0.22 21.54 -1.27
N VAL A 47 0.58 22.00 -2.46
CA VAL A 47 1.26 21.21 -3.49
C VAL A 47 2.61 20.66 -3.01
N VAL A 48 3.39 21.44 -2.25
CA VAL A 48 4.70 21.01 -1.72
C VAL A 48 4.51 19.97 -0.62
N PHE A 49 3.50 20.15 0.23
CA PHE A 49 3.13 19.19 1.27
C PHE A 49 2.75 17.83 0.66
N TYR A 50 1.84 17.82 -0.32
CA TYR A 50 1.42 16.57 -0.97
C TYR A 50 2.54 15.91 -1.77
N LYS A 51 3.39 16.69 -2.43
CA LYS A 51 4.54 16.15 -3.17
C LYS A 51 5.52 15.45 -2.24
N LEU A 52 5.82 16.03 -1.08
CA LEU A 52 6.74 15.45 -0.10
C LEU A 52 6.12 14.25 0.64
N SER A 53 4.83 14.34 0.99
CA SER A 53 4.12 13.33 1.78
C SER A 53 3.75 12.07 0.98
N ALA A 54 3.11 12.25 -0.18
CA ALA A 54 2.54 11.14 -0.95
C ALA A 54 3.47 10.67 -2.10
N PHE A 55 4.08 11.61 -2.84
CA PHE A 55 4.81 11.29 -4.08
C PHE A 55 6.33 11.14 -3.92
N GLY A 56 6.91 11.62 -2.83
CA GLY A 56 8.36 11.55 -2.60
C GLY A 56 8.79 10.15 -2.15
N TYR A 57 9.16 10.04 -0.88
CA TYR A 57 9.80 8.84 -0.34
C TYR A 57 8.84 7.65 -0.19
N THR A 58 7.54 7.91 -0.01
CA THR A 58 6.53 6.84 0.12
C THR A 58 6.39 6.03 -1.15
N SER A 59 6.24 6.69 -2.29
CA SER A 59 6.04 6.03 -3.59
C SER A 59 7.32 5.36 -4.11
N PHE A 60 8.49 5.98 -3.88
CA PHE A 60 9.73 5.50 -4.47
C PHE A 60 10.49 4.48 -3.61
N ILE A 61 10.41 4.55 -2.28
CA ILE A 61 11.18 3.68 -1.38
C ILE A 61 10.27 2.77 -0.56
N ILE A 62 9.27 3.34 0.13
CA ILE A 62 8.43 2.56 1.06
C ILE A 62 7.57 1.56 0.30
N LEU A 63 6.92 2.00 -0.79
CA LEU A 63 6.04 1.15 -1.59
C LEU A 63 6.74 -0.08 -2.19
N PRO A 64 7.86 0.03 -2.95
CA PRO A 64 8.54 -1.16 -3.45
C PRO A 64 9.12 -2.03 -2.33
N PHE A 65 9.52 -1.45 -1.20
CA PHE A 65 9.99 -2.22 -0.05
C PHE A 65 8.86 -3.07 0.55
N VAL A 66 7.71 -2.46 0.87
CA VAL A 66 6.55 -3.16 1.45
C VAL A 66 6.01 -4.21 0.48
N LEU A 67 5.91 -3.89 -0.82
CA LEU A 67 5.50 -4.85 -1.84
C LEU A 67 6.51 -5.99 -2.00
N GLY A 68 7.81 -5.70 -1.90
CA GLY A 68 8.88 -6.70 -1.93
C GLY A 68 8.77 -7.69 -0.78
N VAL A 69 8.63 -7.20 0.46
CA VAL A 69 8.42 -8.06 1.63
C VAL A 69 7.12 -8.85 1.51
N PHE A 70 6.04 -8.22 1.04
CA PHE A 70 4.76 -8.89 0.82
C PHE A 70 4.87 -10.02 -0.23
N CYS A 71 5.60 -9.79 -1.32
CA CYS A 71 5.89 -10.81 -2.33
C CYS A 71 6.71 -11.97 -1.74
N ILE A 72 7.73 -11.67 -0.92
CA ILE A 72 8.53 -12.69 -0.24
C ILE A 72 7.67 -13.54 0.69
N VAL A 73 6.77 -12.94 1.48
CA VAL A 73 5.86 -13.68 2.36
C VAL A 73 4.94 -14.60 1.55
N LEU A 74 4.39 -14.11 0.45
CA LEU A 74 3.54 -14.91 -0.45
C LEU A 74 4.28 -16.08 -1.11
N MET A 75 5.55 -15.90 -1.46
CA MET A 75 6.40 -16.96 -2.02
C MET A 75 6.89 -17.93 -0.94
N HIS A 76 7.18 -17.43 0.25
CA HIS A 76 7.64 -18.24 1.37
C HIS A 76 6.55 -19.18 1.86
N ASP A 77 5.33 -18.68 2.04
CA ASP A 77 4.18 -19.53 2.40
C ASP A 77 4.02 -20.67 1.39
N GLU A 78 4.13 -20.37 0.09
CA GLU A 78 4.00 -21.39 -0.94
C GLU A 78 5.07 -22.47 -0.87
N ASN A 79 6.32 -22.04 -0.62
CA ASN A 79 7.45 -22.95 -0.47
C ASN A 79 7.35 -23.81 0.82
N ARG A 80 6.72 -23.29 1.89
CA ARG A 80 6.51 -24.05 3.14
C ARG A 80 5.48 -25.17 2.99
N TYR A 81 4.45 -24.95 2.17
CA TYR A 81 3.37 -25.94 1.96
C TYR A 81 3.61 -26.86 0.77
N ASP A 82 4.80 -26.84 0.15
CA ASP A 82 5.13 -27.64 -1.05
C ASP A 82 4.07 -27.51 -2.16
N MET A 83 3.38 -26.37 -2.22
CA MET A 83 2.20 -26.16 -3.08
C MET A 83 2.56 -26.27 -4.55
N LEU A 84 3.80 -25.95 -4.94
CA LEU A 84 4.34 -26.13 -6.28
C LEU A 84 4.28 -27.60 -6.74
N LYS A 85 4.56 -28.55 -5.84
CA LYS A 85 4.48 -30.00 -6.14
C LYS A 85 3.02 -30.43 -6.28
N GLN A 86 2.15 -29.90 -5.43
CA GLN A 86 0.71 -30.19 -5.46
C GLN A 86 0.03 -29.62 -6.73
N LEU A 87 0.50 -28.47 -7.21
CA LEU A 87 0.08 -27.84 -8.47
C LEU A 87 0.52 -28.63 -9.72
N TRP A 88 1.51 -29.53 -9.62
CA TRP A 88 1.90 -30.42 -10.72
C TRP A 88 0.95 -31.62 -10.88
N ILE A 89 0.27 -32.02 -9.80
CA ILE A 89 -0.66 -33.16 -9.79
C ILE A 89 -2.04 -32.74 -10.30
N VAL A 90 -2.45 -31.51 -9.99
CA VAL A 90 -3.72 -30.94 -10.46
C VAL A 90 -3.47 -30.22 -11.80
N PRO A 91 -4.32 -30.39 -12.84
CA PRO A 91 -4.12 -29.76 -14.15
C PRO A 91 -4.47 -28.26 -14.11
N VAL A 92 -3.69 -27.47 -13.38
CA VAL A 92 -3.82 -26.02 -13.28
C VAL A 92 -2.74 -25.35 -14.11
N SER A 93 -3.10 -24.31 -14.87
CA SER A 93 -2.12 -23.59 -15.69
C SER A 93 -1.11 -22.82 -14.80
N LYS A 94 0.17 -23.15 -14.95
CA LYS A 94 1.28 -22.50 -14.23
C LYS A 94 1.29 -20.97 -14.42
N MET A 95 1.02 -20.52 -15.65
CA MET A 95 0.95 -19.10 -16.00
C MET A 95 -0.24 -18.38 -15.32
N GLY A 96 -1.39 -19.05 -15.23
CA GLY A 96 -2.58 -18.46 -14.60
C GLY A 96 -2.42 -18.25 -13.10
N TYR A 97 -1.67 -19.14 -12.46
CA TYR A 97 -1.33 -19.03 -11.03
C TYR A 97 -0.39 -17.84 -10.75
N PHE A 98 0.66 -17.66 -11.56
CA PHE A 98 1.54 -16.50 -11.44
C PHE A 98 0.78 -15.17 -11.63
N PHE A 99 -0.09 -15.12 -12.65
CA PHE A 99 -0.90 -13.93 -12.93
C PHE A 99 -1.87 -13.60 -11.78
N SER A 100 -2.41 -14.61 -11.11
CA SER A 100 -3.25 -14.44 -9.93
C SER A 100 -2.54 -13.73 -8.79
N LYS A 101 -1.26 -14.06 -8.54
CA LYS A 101 -0.45 -13.39 -7.51
C LYS A 101 -0.08 -11.96 -7.90
N PHE A 102 0.25 -11.76 -9.17
CA PHE A 102 0.54 -10.41 -9.67
C PHE A 102 -0.66 -9.48 -9.49
N MET A 103 -1.87 -9.96 -9.80
CA MET A 103 -3.10 -9.19 -9.59
C MET A 103 -3.35 -8.85 -8.12
N VAL A 104 -3.08 -9.78 -7.21
CA VAL A 104 -3.15 -9.54 -5.76
C VAL A 104 -2.19 -8.42 -5.33
N VAL A 105 -0.93 -8.47 -5.78
CA VAL A 105 0.09 -7.48 -5.43
C VAL A 105 -0.28 -6.10 -5.99
N LEU A 106 -0.85 -6.05 -7.20
CA LEU A 106 -1.34 -4.83 -7.84
C LEU A 106 -2.52 -4.21 -7.06
N VAL A 107 -3.52 -5.02 -6.68
CA VAL A 107 -4.64 -4.51 -5.86
C VAL A 107 -4.14 -3.99 -4.52
N TYR A 108 -3.17 -4.68 -3.90
CA TYR A 108 -2.57 -4.22 -2.65
C TYR A 108 -1.84 -2.87 -2.80
N SER A 109 -1.10 -2.65 -3.90
CA SER A 109 -0.43 -1.37 -4.15
C SER A 109 -1.42 -0.21 -4.35
N ILE A 110 -2.52 -0.44 -5.05
CA ILE A 110 -3.59 0.56 -5.23
C ILE A 110 -4.20 0.94 -3.87
N ILE A 111 -4.54 -0.06 -3.04
CA ILE A 111 -5.11 0.20 -1.71
C ILE A 111 -4.11 0.97 -0.83
N PHE A 112 -2.83 0.59 -0.85
CA PHE A 112 -1.78 1.27 -0.09
C PHE A 112 -1.65 2.75 -0.50
N MET A 113 -1.68 3.04 -1.80
CA MET A 113 -1.64 4.42 -2.32
C MET A 113 -2.89 5.22 -1.91
N LEU A 114 -4.08 4.61 -1.97
CA LEU A 114 -5.32 5.27 -1.53
C LEU A 114 -5.28 5.61 -0.04
N ILE A 115 -4.81 4.69 0.81
CA ILE A 115 -4.67 4.95 2.26
C ILE A 115 -3.67 6.07 2.51
N THR A 116 -2.54 6.07 1.80
CA THR A 116 -1.51 7.13 1.90
C THR A 116 -2.10 8.49 1.51
N ALA A 117 -2.88 8.55 0.43
CA ALA A 117 -3.54 9.78 -0.01
C ALA A 117 -4.55 10.29 1.03
N VAL A 118 -5.42 9.42 1.54
CA VAL A 118 -6.39 9.78 2.60
C VAL A 118 -5.66 10.23 3.87
N ALA A 119 -4.61 9.54 4.28
CA ALA A 119 -3.79 9.94 5.42
C ALA A 119 -3.18 11.33 5.19
N SER A 120 -2.62 11.59 4.01
CA SER A 120 -2.03 12.91 3.69
C SER A 120 -3.07 14.04 3.74
N ILE A 121 -4.32 13.80 3.32
CA ILE A 121 -5.42 14.77 3.44
C ILE A 121 -5.82 14.96 4.91
N LEU A 122 -5.93 13.88 5.69
CA LEU A 122 -6.27 13.99 7.11
C LEU A 122 -5.22 14.78 7.90
N PHE A 123 -3.93 14.53 7.64
CA PHE A 123 -2.83 15.21 8.29
C PHE A 123 -2.62 16.65 7.80
N SER A 124 -3.13 17.03 6.62
CA SER A 124 -3.12 18.45 6.18
C SER A 124 -4.26 19.25 6.82
N VAL A 125 -5.43 18.63 7.04
CA VAL A 125 -6.62 19.29 7.62
C VAL A 125 -6.51 19.47 9.15
N LEU A 126 -5.98 18.47 9.87
CA LEU A 126 -5.84 18.51 11.34
C LEU A 126 -5.11 19.74 11.93
N PRO A 127 -3.98 20.19 11.38
CA PRO A 127 -3.26 21.38 11.85
C PRO A 127 -3.81 22.72 11.31
N GLY A 128 -4.76 22.70 10.36
CA GLY A 128 -5.30 23.94 9.78
C GLY A 128 -4.41 24.63 8.74
N PHE A 129 -3.38 23.96 8.19
CA PHE A 129 -2.50 24.53 7.13
C PHE A 129 -3.23 24.79 5.80
N VAL A 130 -4.44 24.26 5.61
CA VAL A 130 -5.24 24.46 4.39
C VAL A 130 -6.65 24.87 4.79
N ALA A 131 -7.02 26.13 4.52
CA ALA A 131 -8.42 26.52 4.50
C ALA A 131 -9.13 25.70 3.43
N PHE A 132 -10.10 24.89 3.82
CA PHE A 132 -10.94 24.13 2.89
C PHE A 132 -11.90 25.12 2.19
N GLU A 133 -11.37 25.94 1.29
CA GLU A 133 -12.20 26.78 0.44
C GLU A 133 -12.86 25.89 -0.63
N TRP A 134 -14.16 25.70 -0.49
CA TRP A 134 -15.05 24.99 -1.41
C TRP A 134 -15.11 25.58 -2.84
N GLN A 135 -14.28 26.58 -3.14
CA GLN A 135 -14.35 27.40 -4.35
C GLN A 135 -13.38 26.96 -5.46
N SER A 136 -12.47 26.02 -5.20
CA SER A 136 -11.52 25.50 -6.17
C SER A 136 -11.79 24.03 -6.53
N VAL A 137 -13.04 23.71 -6.88
CA VAL A 137 -13.42 22.47 -7.58
C VAL A 137 -13.76 22.82 -9.03
#